data_AF-A0A9X7UB87-F1
#
_entry.id   AF-A0A9X7UB87-F1
#
_cell.length_a   1.000
_cell.length_b   1.000
_cell.length_c   1.000
_cell.angle_alpha   90.00
_cell.angle_beta   90.00
_cell.angle_gamma   90.00
#
_symmetry.space_group_name_H-M   'P 1'
#
loop_
_entity.id
_entity.type
_entity.pdbx_description
1 polymer ?
#
loop_
_entity_poly.entity_id
_entity_poly.type
_entity_poly.pdbx_seq_one_letter_code
_entity_poly.pdbx_strand_id
1 'polypeptide(L)'
;MAYSLHDIGDEDRDRSGHWLNDKQDQRRAIVPLRLILIALLMGALLLVLMRHVLPASTTASAPSIDAPATISTRFAACDDLDGQACVLATDAYAYQGRRYHLADISAPRLEGAACPQEAALARAGRTALQGMLNGGSFEAHADPADSDPTARILLRDGVSLGQLLILKRYARPWSTKPIDWCAAG
;
A
#
# COMPACT_ATOMS: atom_id res chain seq x y z
N MET A 1 84.57 -39.40 -47.91
CA MET A 1 83.24 -39.93 -47.54
C MET A 1 83.15 -39.99 -46.04
N ALA A 2 81.93 -39.84 -45.51
CA ALA A 2 81.53 -39.96 -44.10
C ALA A 2 81.79 -38.72 -43.20
N TYR A 3 80.76 -37.88 -43.13
CA TYR A 3 80.40 -37.08 -41.95
C TYR A 3 79.62 -37.99 -40.99
N SER A 4 80.13 -38.15 -39.78
CA SER A 4 79.44 -38.53 -38.54
C SER A 4 80.56 -38.62 -37.50
N LEU A 5 80.49 -38.05 -36.31
CA LEU A 5 79.59 -38.43 -35.24
C LEU A 5 79.89 -37.42 -34.12
N HIS A 6 78.87 -36.92 -33.42
CA HIS A 6 79.10 -36.18 -32.18
C HIS A 6 79.60 -37.15 -31.11
N ASP A 7 80.63 -36.77 -30.37
CA ASP A 7 80.92 -37.38 -29.07
C ASP A 7 81.07 -36.27 -28.02
N ILE A 8 80.44 -36.54 -26.90
CA ILE A 8 80.08 -35.63 -25.83
C ILE A 8 81.25 -35.58 -24.85
N GLY A 9 81.85 -34.38 -24.72
CA GLY A 9 82.80 -34.07 -23.66
C GLY A 9 82.06 -33.66 -22.39
N ASP A 10 82.33 -34.44 -21.34
CA ASP A 10 81.87 -34.31 -19.96
C ASP A 10 82.62 -33.18 -19.20
N GLU A 11 82.07 -32.82 -18.04
CA GLU A 11 82.64 -31.97 -16.94
C GLU A 11 82.69 -30.44 -17.11
N ASP A 12 82.44 -29.59 -16.10
CA ASP A 12 81.62 -29.61 -14.87
C ASP A 12 81.63 -28.15 -14.31
N ARG A 13 80.64 -27.80 -13.48
CA ARG A 13 80.57 -26.64 -12.54
C ARG A 13 80.42 -25.21 -13.11
N ASP A 14 79.17 -24.79 -13.31
CA ASP A 14 78.66 -23.65 -12.54
C ASP A 14 77.12 -23.71 -12.38
N ARG A 15 76.70 -24.59 -11.47
CA ARG A 15 75.30 -24.64 -10.99
C ARG A 15 75.14 -23.51 -9.98
N SER A 16 74.96 -22.29 -10.48
CA SER A 16 74.52 -21.16 -9.67
C SER A 16 73.13 -21.46 -9.11
N GLY A 17 73.14 -21.99 -7.89
CA GLY A 17 71.97 -22.26 -7.07
C GLY A 17 71.35 -20.96 -6.57
N HIS A 18 70.57 -20.29 -7.42
CA HIS A 18 69.66 -19.24 -6.96
C HIS A 18 68.21 -19.60 -7.30
N TRP A 19 67.81 -20.80 -6.88
CA TRP A 19 66.40 -21.14 -6.69
C TRP A 19 66.00 -20.79 -5.26
N LEU A 20 65.77 -19.51 -5.03
CA LEU A 20 65.10 -18.99 -3.84
C LEU A 20 64.07 -17.99 -4.31
N ASN A 21 62.93 -18.52 -4.73
CA ASN A 21 61.64 -18.21 -4.11
C ASN A 21 61.58 -16.79 -3.51
N ASP A 22 61.46 -15.78 -4.38
CA ASP A 22 61.00 -14.45 -3.99
C ASP A 22 59.49 -14.55 -3.74
N LYS A 23 59.14 -15.29 -2.68
CA LYS A 23 57.82 -15.17 -2.06
C LYS A 23 57.76 -13.72 -1.64
N GLN A 24 56.88 -12.98 -2.31
CA GLN A 24 56.29 -11.76 -1.80
C GLN A 24 56.14 -11.89 -0.29
N ASP A 25 57.08 -11.27 0.42
CA ASP A 25 57.03 -11.07 1.85
C ASP A 25 56.01 -9.95 2.07
N GLN A 26 54.77 -10.20 1.63
CA GLN A 26 53.63 -9.59 2.26
C GLN A 26 53.72 -10.06 3.68
N ARG A 27 54.23 -9.18 4.54
CA ARG A 27 54.02 -9.20 5.97
C ARG A 27 52.52 -9.35 6.17
N ARG A 28 52.04 -10.60 6.17
CA ARG A 28 50.72 -10.96 6.64
C ARG A 28 50.81 -10.59 8.10
N ALA A 29 50.37 -9.39 8.44
CA ALA A 29 50.13 -9.01 9.82
C ALA A 29 49.27 -10.14 10.37
N ILE A 30 49.85 -10.98 11.24
CA ILE A 30 49.15 -12.07 11.87
C ILE A 30 48.16 -11.37 12.80
N VAL A 31 46.97 -11.07 12.28
CA VAL A 31 45.90 -10.50 13.09
C VAL A 31 45.62 -11.57 14.14
N PRO A 32 45.85 -11.31 15.43
CA PRO A 32 45.63 -12.31 16.46
C PRO A 32 44.21 -12.82 16.33
N LEU A 33 44.02 -14.15 16.35
CA LEU A 33 42.73 -14.84 16.21
C LEU A 33 41.63 -14.20 17.09
N ARG A 34 42.03 -13.62 18.23
CA ARG A 34 41.17 -12.83 19.13
C ARG A 34 40.50 -11.62 18.45
N LEU A 35 41.20 -10.86 17.61
CA LEU A 35 40.63 -9.73 16.88
C LEU A 35 39.65 -10.19 15.80
N ILE A 36 39.92 -11.31 15.14
CA ILE A 36 38.97 -11.91 14.17
C ILE A 36 37.70 -12.37 14.90
N LEU A 37 37.86 -13.07 16.04
CA LEU A 37 36.72 -13.49 16.86
C LEU A 37 35.91 -12.31 17.39
N ILE A 38 36.56 -11.24 17.86
CA ILE A 38 35.87 -10.02 18.32
C ILE A 38 35.11 -9.36 17.17
N ALA A 39 35.71 -9.25 15.98
CA ALA A 39 35.05 -8.67 14.81
C ALA A 39 33.83 -9.49 14.38
N LEU A 40 33.92 -10.83 14.42
CA LEU A 40 32.81 -11.72 14.12
C LEU A 40 31.68 -11.60 15.15
N LEU A 41 32.00 -11.54 16.45
CA LEU A 41 31.02 -11.37 17.52
C LEU A 41 30.32 -10.00 17.42
N MET A 42 31.08 -8.93 17.15
CA MET A 42 30.53 -7.58 16.92
C MET A 42 29.62 -7.55 15.69
N GLY A 43 30.02 -8.19 14.59
CA GLY A 43 29.21 -8.29 13.38
C GLY A 43 27.91 -9.07 13.60
N ALA A 44 27.98 -10.20 14.33
CA ALA A 44 26.81 -10.99 14.68
C ALA A 44 25.85 -10.23 15.60
N LEU A 45 26.37 -9.50 16.60
CA LEU A 45 25.58 -8.67 17.49
C LEU A 45 24.90 -7.52 16.74
N LEU A 46 25.61 -6.87 15.82
CA LEU A 46 25.07 -5.83 14.95
C LEU A 46 23.93 -6.36 14.07
N LEU A 47 24.09 -7.54 13.48
CA LEU A 47 23.05 -8.22 12.68
C LEU A 47 21.80 -8.56 13.50
N VAL A 48 21.96 -9.02 14.73
CA VAL A 48 20.84 -9.32 15.65
C VAL A 48 20.11 -8.03 16.05
N LEU A 49 20.84 -6.97 16.36
CA LEU A 49 20.26 -5.66 16.67
C LEU A 49 19.53 -5.06 15.47
N MET A 50 20.06 -5.21 14.25
CA MET A 50 19.39 -4.75 13.03
C MET A 50 18.03 -5.40 12.83
N ARG A 51 17.88 -6.68 13.21
CA ARG A 51 16.62 -7.42 13.12
C ARG A 51 15.50 -6.87 14.00
N HIS A 52 15.84 -6.10 15.04
CA HIS A 52 14.86 -5.38 15.87
C HIS A 52 14.44 -4.01 15.29
N VAL A 53 15.18 -3.49 14.31
CA VAL A 53 14.93 -2.18 13.69
C VAL A 53 14.27 -2.30 12.31
N LEU A 54 14.47 -3.42 11.60
CA LEU A 54 13.76 -3.67 10.34
C LEU A 54 12.34 -4.17 10.62
N PRO A 55 11.28 -3.39 10.32
CA PRO A 55 9.93 -3.92 10.34
C PRO A 55 9.87 -5.07 9.33
N ALA A 56 9.31 -6.21 9.73
CA ALA A 56 8.95 -7.25 8.79
C ALA A 56 8.13 -6.60 7.68
N SER A 57 8.60 -6.70 6.43
CA SER A 57 7.79 -6.33 5.29
C SER A 57 6.67 -7.37 5.22
N THR A 58 5.59 -7.13 5.96
CA THR A 58 4.33 -7.81 5.73
C THR A 58 3.97 -7.46 4.31
N THR A 59 4.07 -8.42 3.39
CA THR A 59 3.38 -8.35 2.10
C THR A 59 1.89 -8.36 2.41
N ALA A 60 1.37 -7.21 2.84
CA ALA A 60 -0.05 -6.95 2.82
C ALA A 60 -0.43 -6.97 1.35
N SER A 61 -1.11 -8.04 0.93
CA SER A 61 -1.85 -8.03 -0.32
C SER A 61 -2.69 -6.76 -0.32
N ALA A 62 -2.41 -5.84 -1.25
CA ALA A 62 -3.23 -4.65 -1.39
C ALA A 62 -4.68 -5.12 -1.56
N PRO A 63 -5.64 -4.57 -0.79
CA PRO A 63 -7.03 -4.95 -0.94
C PRO A 63 -7.43 -4.72 -2.40
N SER A 64 -7.89 -5.78 -3.06
CA SER A 64 -8.48 -5.70 -4.40
C SER A 64 -9.66 -4.75 -4.33
N ILE A 65 -9.59 -3.65 -5.09
CA ILE A 65 -10.60 -2.59 -5.13
C ILE A 65 -11.97 -3.16 -5.55
N ASP A 66 -11.96 -4.24 -6.32
CA ASP A 66 -13.15 -4.84 -6.93
C ASP A 66 -13.85 -5.90 -6.07
N ALA A 67 -13.22 -6.39 -4.99
CA ALA A 67 -13.86 -7.38 -4.14
C ALA A 67 -14.88 -6.69 -3.21
N PRO A 68 -16.09 -7.24 -3.05
CA PRO A 68 -17.05 -6.70 -2.10
C PRO A 68 -16.48 -6.76 -0.69
N ALA A 69 -16.46 -5.62 -0.02
CA ALA A 69 -15.96 -5.50 1.34
C ALA A 69 -17.12 -5.46 2.33
N THR A 70 -17.16 -6.40 3.28
CA THR A 70 -18.07 -6.30 4.42
C THR A 70 -17.49 -5.33 5.44
N ILE A 71 -18.21 -4.25 5.72
CA ILE A 71 -17.79 -3.20 6.63
C ILE A 71 -18.65 -3.27 7.89
N SER A 72 -17.98 -3.37 9.05
CA SER A 72 -18.61 -3.34 10.37
C SER A 72 -17.76 -2.46 11.28
N THR A 73 -18.00 -1.16 11.19
CA THR A 73 -17.36 -0.14 12.03
C THR A 73 -18.33 1.00 12.29
N ARG A 74 -18.01 1.89 13.22
CA ARG A 74 -18.77 3.12 13.42
C ARG A 74 -18.19 4.26 12.62
N PHE A 75 -19.09 4.98 11.97
CA PHE A 75 -18.82 6.17 11.19
C PHE A 75 -19.16 7.43 12.00
N ALA A 76 -18.22 8.35 12.08
CA ALA A 76 -18.47 9.72 12.51
C ALA A 76 -18.98 10.57 11.33
N ALA A 77 -19.65 11.69 11.60
CA ALA A 77 -19.79 12.75 10.62
C ALA A 77 -18.56 13.66 10.78
N CYS A 78 -17.78 13.82 9.73
CA CYS A 78 -16.54 14.59 9.75
C CYS A 78 -16.27 15.17 8.35
N ASP A 79 -15.24 16.00 8.27
CA ASP A 79 -14.85 16.69 7.03
C ASP A 79 -13.42 16.26 6.58
N ASP A 80 -12.81 15.27 7.23
CA ASP A 80 -11.44 14.78 6.99
C ASP A 80 -11.37 13.33 6.49
N LEU A 81 -10.17 12.93 6.04
CA LEU A 81 -9.88 11.60 5.49
C LEU A 81 -8.86 10.84 6.35
N ASP A 82 -8.72 11.15 7.64
CA ASP A 82 -7.57 10.77 8.50
C ASP A 82 -7.53 9.28 8.90
N GLY A 83 -7.92 8.38 8.00
CA GLY A 83 -7.93 6.93 8.20
C GLY A 83 -9.15 6.43 8.97
N GLN A 84 -9.91 7.32 9.61
CA GLN A 84 -11.12 6.97 10.34
C GLN A 84 -12.30 6.71 9.40
N ALA A 85 -13.25 5.90 9.86
CA ALA A 85 -14.51 5.71 9.18
C ALA A 85 -15.37 6.96 9.35
N CYS A 86 -15.65 7.65 8.25
CA CYS A 86 -16.30 8.96 8.28
C CYS A 86 -17.31 9.14 7.16
N VAL A 87 -18.42 9.81 7.44
CA VAL A 87 -19.40 10.24 6.44
C VAL A 87 -19.13 11.68 6.07
N LEU A 88 -18.74 11.90 4.81
CA LEU A 88 -18.29 13.18 4.28
C LEU A 88 -19.46 13.98 3.71
N ALA A 89 -20.34 13.30 2.98
CA ALA A 89 -21.52 13.86 2.32
C ALA A 89 -22.67 12.84 2.29
N THR A 90 -23.83 13.21 1.73
CA THR A 90 -24.98 12.31 1.56
C THR A 90 -24.67 11.09 0.66
N ASP A 91 -23.68 11.21 -0.21
CA ASP A 91 -23.23 10.19 -1.15
C ASP A 91 -21.76 9.81 -0.99
N ALA A 92 -21.06 10.28 0.05
CA ALA A 92 -19.62 10.05 0.17
C ALA A 92 -19.20 9.70 1.59
N TYR A 93 -18.30 8.72 1.70
CA TYR A 93 -17.73 8.27 2.96
C TYR A 93 -16.23 7.99 2.81
N ALA A 94 -15.48 8.18 3.89
CA ALA A 94 -14.11 7.73 4.04
C ALA A 94 -14.07 6.40 4.78
N TYR A 95 -13.23 5.48 4.30
CA TYR A 95 -12.94 4.23 4.99
C TYR A 95 -11.50 3.83 4.68
N GLN A 96 -10.73 3.46 5.71
CA GLN A 96 -9.32 3.05 5.58
C GLN A 96 -8.46 4.08 4.81
N GLY A 97 -8.67 5.37 5.07
CA GLY A 97 -7.89 6.47 4.47
C GLY A 97 -8.22 6.75 3.01
N ARG A 98 -9.34 6.23 2.51
CA ARG A 98 -9.79 6.42 1.13
C ARG A 98 -11.22 6.95 1.11
N ARG A 99 -11.48 7.89 0.20
CA ARG A 99 -12.82 8.38 -0.11
C ARG A 99 -13.49 7.43 -1.09
N TYR A 100 -14.75 7.13 -0.84
CA TYR A 100 -15.67 6.37 -1.68
C TYR A 100 -16.94 7.20 -1.89
N HIS A 101 -17.64 6.95 -2.99
CA HIS A 101 -18.93 7.56 -3.26
C HIS A 101 -19.98 6.49 -3.62
N LEU A 102 -21.26 6.80 -3.37
CA LEU A 102 -22.39 5.93 -3.67
C LEU A 102 -22.76 6.08 -5.16
N ALA A 103 -22.57 5.01 -5.93
CA ALA A 103 -22.69 5.03 -7.39
C ALA A 103 -24.15 5.13 -7.88
N ASP A 104 -25.10 4.63 -7.08
CA ASP A 104 -26.50 4.48 -7.46
C ASP A 104 -27.37 5.73 -7.18
N ILE A 105 -26.77 6.80 -6.66
CA ILE A 105 -27.48 8.03 -6.29
C ILE A 105 -26.79 9.30 -6.81
N SER A 106 -27.56 10.38 -6.84
CA SER A 106 -27.07 11.75 -6.92
C SER A 106 -27.50 12.51 -5.66
N ALA A 107 -26.55 13.19 -5.01
CA ALA A 107 -26.79 13.92 -3.78
C ALA A 107 -26.80 15.45 -3.94
N PRO A 108 -27.53 16.17 -3.08
CA PRO A 108 -27.34 17.60 -2.89
C PRO A 108 -25.95 17.88 -2.30
N ARG A 109 -25.34 18.99 -2.69
CA ARG A 109 -24.02 19.37 -2.18
C ARG A 109 -24.13 20.24 -0.94
N LEU A 110 -23.23 20.00 0.02
CA LEU A 110 -23.07 20.87 1.18
C LEU A 110 -22.18 22.07 0.82
N GLU A 111 -20.99 21.78 0.30
CA GLU A 111 -20.07 22.80 -0.22
C GLU A 111 -20.50 23.24 -1.62
N GLY A 112 -20.60 24.54 -1.85
CA GLY A 112 -21.05 25.08 -3.13
C GLY A 112 -22.53 24.83 -3.44
N ALA A 113 -23.36 24.63 -2.40
CA ALA A 113 -24.80 24.58 -2.53
C ALA A 113 -25.35 25.82 -3.23
N ALA A 114 -26.25 25.64 -4.20
CA ALA A 114 -26.86 26.73 -4.96
C ALA A 114 -27.85 27.55 -4.14
N CYS A 115 -28.39 26.99 -3.05
CA CYS A 115 -29.34 27.62 -2.16
C CYS A 115 -29.32 27.03 -0.74
N PRO A 116 -29.92 27.72 0.26
CA PRO A 116 -30.01 27.21 1.64
C PRO A 116 -30.76 25.87 1.77
N GLN A 117 -31.73 25.62 0.89
CA GLN A 117 -32.53 24.39 0.86
C GLN A 117 -31.66 23.19 0.50
N GLU A 118 -30.82 23.31 -0.54
CA GLU A 118 -29.87 22.26 -0.92
C GLU A 118 -28.90 21.96 0.23
N ALA A 119 -28.33 22.99 0.87
CA ALA A 119 -27.42 22.80 2.00
C ALA A 119 -28.10 22.14 3.21
N ALA A 120 -29.37 22.47 3.48
CA ALA A 120 -30.15 21.83 4.52
C ALA A 120 -30.43 20.35 4.20
N LEU A 121 -30.80 20.06 2.94
CA LEU A 121 -31.01 18.69 2.47
C LEU A 121 -29.72 17.86 2.52
N ALA A 122 -28.58 18.44 2.14
CA ALA A 122 -27.27 17.80 2.21
C ALA A 122 -26.87 17.46 3.65
N ARG A 123 -27.09 18.36 4.62
CA ARG A 123 -26.84 18.05 6.04
C ARG A 123 -27.73 16.92 6.54
N ALA A 124 -29.02 16.97 6.23
CA ALA A 124 -29.96 15.94 6.65
C ALA A 124 -29.64 14.58 6.00
N GLY A 125 -29.26 14.57 4.72
CA GLY A 125 -28.84 13.38 3.99
C GLY A 125 -27.55 12.79 4.54
N ARG A 126 -26.54 13.60 4.87
CA ARG A 126 -25.31 13.16 5.54
C ARG A 126 -25.61 12.48 6.88
N THR A 127 -26.46 13.08 7.71
CA THR A 127 -26.89 12.47 8.98
C THR A 127 -27.66 11.17 8.76
N ALA A 128 -28.53 11.11 7.75
CA ALA A 128 -29.27 9.91 7.41
C ALA A 128 -28.34 8.77 6.95
N LEU A 129 -27.37 9.06 6.08
CA LEU A 129 -26.37 8.08 5.65
C LEU A 129 -25.58 7.57 6.85
N GLN A 130 -25.11 8.46 7.74
CA GLN A 130 -24.42 8.04 8.96
C GLN A 130 -25.27 7.10 9.82
N GLY A 131 -26.55 7.41 10.03
CA GLY A 131 -27.48 6.54 10.74
C GLY A 131 -27.64 5.18 10.07
N MET A 132 -27.70 5.15 8.73
CA MET A 132 -27.76 3.91 7.97
C MET A 132 -26.48 3.09 8.12
N LEU A 133 -25.30 3.66 7.90
CA LEU A 133 -24.01 2.95 8.01
C LEU A 133 -23.78 2.41 9.43
N ASN A 134 -24.19 3.16 10.46
CA ASN A 134 -24.08 2.75 11.86
C ASN A 134 -25.18 1.78 12.32
N GLY A 135 -26.18 1.50 11.48
CA GLY A 135 -27.28 0.58 11.79
C GLY A 135 -26.93 -0.90 11.77
N GLY A 136 -25.68 -1.26 11.46
CA GLY A 136 -25.20 -2.64 11.37
C GLY A 136 -24.17 -2.81 10.25
N SER A 137 -23.67 -4.03 10.06
CA SER A 137 -22.77 -4.32 8.94
C SER A 137 -23.46 -4.07 7.59
N PHE A 138 -22.66 -3.77 6.58
CA PHE A 138 -23.10 -3.61 5.20
C PHE A 138 -21.98 -4.08 4.26
N GLU A 139 -22.33 -4.35 3.02
CA GLU A 139 -21.42 -4.74 1.95
C GLU A 139 -21.20 -3.54 1.03
N ALA A 140 -19.95 -3.24 0.70
CA ALA A 140 -19.59 -2.24 -0.29
C ALA A 140 -19.12 -2.94 -1.57
N HIS A 141 -19.97 -2.95 -2.59
CA HIS A 141 -19.71 -3.57 -3.89
C HIS A 141 -19.18 -2.51 -4.86
N ALA A 142 -18.15 -2.82 -5.64
CA ALA A 142 -17.75 -1.96 -6.75
C ALA A 142 -18.88 -1.91 -7.80
N ASP A 143 -19.13 -0.72 -8.36
CA ASP A 143 -20.03 -0.59 -9.51
C ASP A 143 -19.22 -0.78 -10.81
N PRO A 144 -19.42 -1.86 -11.58
CA PRO A 144 -18.71 -2.08 -12.83
C PRO A 144 -19.12 -1.12 -13.94
N ALA A 145 -20.24 -0.40 -13.80
CA ALA A 145 -20.70 0.58 -14.78
C ALA A 145 -20.02 1.95 -14.60
N ASP A 146 -19.49 2.24 -13.42
CA ASP A 146 -18.78 3.48 -13.13
C ASP A 146 -17.28 3.31 -13.40
N SER A 147 -16.70 4.28 -14.12
CA SER A 147 -15.26 4.31 -14.40
C SER A 147 -14.42 4.68 -13.18
N ASP A 148 -15.03 5.28 -12.15
CA ASP A 148 -14.33 5.61 -10.91
C ASP A 148 -14.15 4.34 -10.05
N PRO A 149 -12.91 3.92 -9.79
CA PRO A 149 -12.63 2.73 -8.98
C PRO A 149 -13.12 2.84 -7.52
N THR A 150 -13.52 4.01 -7.06
CA THR A 150 -14.07 4.27 -5.72
C THR A 150 -15.60 4.29 -5.67
N ALA A 151 -16.28 4.10 -6.80
CA ALA A 151 -17.73 4.01 -6.90
C ALA A 151 -18.25 2.74 -6.22
N ARG A 152 -19.13 2.87 -5.24
CA ARG A 152 -19.66 1.75 -4.47
C ARG A 152 -21.18 1.73 -4.43
N ILE A 153 -21.75 0.52 -4.51
CA ILE A 153 -23.14 0.26 -4.16
C ILE A 153 -23.14 -0.38 -2.77
N LEU A 154 -23.80 0.27 -1.81
CA LEU A 154 -23.84 -0.18 -0.42
C LEU A 154 -25.09 -1.01 -0.16
N LEU A 155 -24.90 -2.28 0.21
CA LEU A 155 -26.00 -3.23 0.44
C LEU A 155 -26.06 -3.65 1.90
N ARG A 156 -27.26 -3.76 2.44
CA ARG A 156 -27.53 -4.48 3.69
C ARG A 156 -28.70 -5.42 3.47
N ASP A 157 -28.48 -6.71 3.71
CA ASP A 157 -29.48 -7.77 3.49
C ASP A 157 -30.08 -7.73 2.06
N GLY A 158 -29.23 -7.43 1.07
CA GLY A 158 -29.62 -7.29 -0.34
C GLY A 158 -30.33 -5.97 -0.70
N VAL A 159 -30.51 -5.04 0.25
CA VAL A 159 -31.16 -3.74 0.03
C VAL A 159 -30.12 -2.64 -0.10
N SER A 160 -30.20 -1.83 -1.16
CA SER A 160 -29.34 -0.66 -1.33
C SER A 160 -29.65 0.43 -0.30
N LEU A 161 -28.62 0.89 0.41
CA LEU A 161 -28.69 2.06 1.28
C LEU A 161 -28.89 3.36 0.47
N GLY A 162 -28.35 3.43 -0.75
CA GLY A 162 -28.61 4.52 -1.69
C GLY A 162 -30.09 4.61 -2.07
N GLN A 163 -30.71 3.47 -2.36
CA GLN A 163 -32.15 3.43 -2.64
C GLN A 163 -33.00 3.85 -1.44
N LEU A 164 -32.58 3.52 -0.21
CA LEU A 164 -33.23 4.02 1.00
C LEU A 164 -33.09 5.54 1.16
N LEU A 165 -31.96 6.13 0.77
CA LEU A 165 -31.78 7.59 0.74
C LEU A 165 -32.72 8.25 -0.27
N ILE A 166 -32.90 7.64 -1.45
CA ILE A 166 -33.88 8.10 -2.46
C ILE A 166 -35.30 8.04 -1.90
N LEU A 167 -35.69 6.92 -1.28
CA LEU A 167 -37.02 6.75 -0.69
C LEU A 167 -37.31 7.80 0.39
N LYS A 168 -36.28 8.14 1.18
CA LYS A 168 -36.36 9.20 2.20
C LYS A 168 -36.19 10.62 1.66
N ARG A 169 -36.08 10.78 0.34
CA ARG A 169 -35.90 12.06 -0.38
C ARG A 169 -34.62 12.81 -0.03
N TYR A 170 -33.60 12.13 0.49
CA TYR A 170 -32.28 12.72 0.73
C TYR A 170 -31.39 12.72 -0.51
N ALA A 171 -31.70 11.87 -1.48
CA ALA A 171 -31.00 11.75 -2.75
C ALA A 171 -31.99 11.50 -3.90
N ARG A 172 -31.51 11.53 -5.14
CA ARG A 172 -32.24 11.12 -6.34
C ARG A 172 -31.50 9.96 -7.01
N PRO A 173 -32.15 9.18 -7.90
CA PRO A 173 -31.44 8.23 -8.73
C PRO A 173 -30.27 8.90 -9.44
N TRP A 174 -29.17 8.16 -9.59
CA TRP A 174 -28.00 8.67 -10.30
C TRP A 174 -28.38 9.23 -11.68
N SER A 175 -27.80 10.39 -12.01
CA SER A 175 -28.05 11.11 -13.25
C SER A 175 -26.81 11.85 -13.71
N THR A 176 -26.51 11.77 -15.01
CA THR A 176 -25.49 12.61 -15.66
C THR A 176 -25.92 14.06 -15.80
N LYS A 177 -27.23 14.34 -15.74
CA LYS A 177 -27.78 15.69 -15.82
C LYS A 177 -27.79 16.36 -14.44
N PRO A 178 -27.48 17.67 -14.37
CA PRO A 178 -27.62 18.44 -13.13
C PRO A 178 -29.03 18.34 -12.56
N ILE A 179 -29.10 18.26 -11.24
CA ILE A 179 -30.34 18.17 -10.49
C ILE A 179 -30.55 19.50 -9.76
N ASP A 180 -31.73 20.09 -9.94
CA ASP A 180 -32.14 21.25 -9.15
C ASP A 180 -32.68 20.78 -7.79
N TRP A 181 -31.92 21.13 -6.73
CA TRP A 181 -32.22 20.85 -5.33
C TRP A 181 -32.90 22.02 -4.61
N CYS A 182 -33.06 23.16 -5.29
CA CYS A 182 -33.65 24.37 -4.73
C CYS A 182 -35.16 24.41 -4.88
N ALA A 183 -35.70 23.71 -5.87
CA ALA A 183 -37.12 23.42 -5.95
C ALA A 183 -37.49 22.39 -4.88
N ALA A 184 -38.39 22.75 -3.96
CA ALA A 184 -38.94 21.82 -2.97
C ALA A 184 -39.55 20.60 -3.70
N GLY A 185 -39.12 19.39 -3.32
CA GLY A 185 -39.63 18.12 -3.84
C GLY A 185 -40.67 17.45 -2.94
#